data_AF-A0A9P6H927-F1
#
_entry.id   AF-A0A9P6H927-F1
#
_cell.length_a   1.000
_cell.length_b   1.000
_cell.length_c   1.000
_cell.angle_alpha   90.00
_cell.angle_beta   90.00
_cell.angle_gamma   90.00
#
_symmetry.space_group_name_H-M   'P 1'
#
loop_
_entity.id
_entity.type
_entity.pdbx_description
1 polymer ?
#
loop_
_entity_poly.entity_id
_entity_poly.type
_entity_poly.pdbx_seq_one_letter_code
_entity_poly.pdbx_strand_id
1 'polypeptide(L)'
;MSTAASAFVNCVNSMPRRTPMWNTPANLENGVDDPQDISRLYDHLHETDVTIFKLQGDVVGMHGRLTVQEHCDLAVAYRRILLSHRAELQASARGREGVCSRAGIVNEMHRVCAEFLETVSRRILPVSKTGEEIVYCWTMVADFHRLMWSCLIDFPESSGHAKTHANASHNAYKTAHAQAVKDLYPMHPVRLSVSYSFAAFARDVLNSSTKSCQIIQRTIEEAADYTTAHPHDKFPPESHKEVQKLRKQLESLRSAHASP
;
A
#
# COMPACT_ATOMS: atom_id res chain seq x y z
N MET A 1 -2.92 -13.36 21.23
CA MET A 1 -2.97 -13.38 19.75
C MET A 1 -3.29 -12.01 19.12
N SER A 2 -3.31 -10.89 19.88
CA SER A 2 -3.85 -9.60 19.41
C SER A 2 -2.82 -8.59 18.87
N THR A 3 -1.51 -8.80 19.08
CA THR A 3 -0.49 -7.77 18.80
C THR A 3 0.02 -7.78 17.36
N ALA A 4 0.27 -8.96 16.78
CA ALA A 4 0.75 -9.07 15.40
C ALA A 4 -0.31 -8.63 14.37
N ALA A 5 -1.55 -9.09 14.52
CA ALA A 5 -2.69 -8.70 13.69
C ALA A 5 -2.91 -7.18 13.68
N SER A 6 -2.86 -6.56 14.87
CA SER A 6 -3.02 -5.10 15.02
C SER A 6 -1.87 -4.33 14.37
N ALA A 7 -0.63 -4.80 14.51
CA ALA A 7 0.53 -4.20 13.87
C ALA A 7 0.48 -4.31 12.34
N PHE A 8 0.11 -5.49 11.78
CA PHE A 8 -0.07 -5.66 10.34
C PHE A 8 -1.19 -4.76 9.79
N VAL A 9 -2.32 -4.67 10.49
CA VAL A 9 -3.44 -3.81 10.10
C VAL A 9 -3.04 -2.34 10.16
N ASN A 10 -2.33 -1.90 11.21
CA ASN A 10 -1.83 -0.53 11.31
C ASN A 10 -0.84 -0.21 10.19
N CYS A 11 0.00 -1.18 9.81
CA CYS A 11 0.96 -1.06 8.72
C CYS A 11 0.30 -0.97 7.33
N VAL A 12 -0.69 -1.82 7.09
CA VAL A 12 -1.52 -1.78 5.87
C VAL A 12 -2.34 -0.48 5.82
N ASN A 13 -2.79 0.03 6.97
CA ASN A 13 -3.55 1.27 7.05
C ASN A 13 -2.70 2.54 7.02
N SER A 14 -1.44 2.50 7.45
CA SER A 14 -0.49 3.62 7.37
C SER A 14 0.03 3.83 5.95
N MET A 15 -0.29 2.93 5.01
CA MET A 15 -0.09 3.13 3.58
C MET A 15 -1.16 4.11 3.05
N PRO A 16 -0.82 5.35 2.65
CA PRO A 16 -1.84 6.32 2.25
C PRO A 16 -2.63 5.84 1.02
N ARG A 17 -3.96 5.98 1.11
CA ARG A 17 -4.94 5.59 0.09
C ARG A 17 -5.67 6.85 -0.37
N ARG A 18 -5.07 7.56 -1.33
CA ARG A 18 -5.54 8.84 -1.91
C ARG A 18 -5.99 9.88 -0.86
N THR A 19 -5.07 10.71 -0.41
CA THR A 19 -5.34 12.14 -0.36
C THR A 19 -4.66 12.80 -1.57
N PRO A 20 -5.28 13.82 -2.18
CA PRO A 20 -4.52 14.72 -3.03
C PRO A 20 -3.41 15.30 -2.15
N MET A 21 -2.20 15.36 -2.70
CA MET A 21 -1.20 16.33 -2.30
C MET A 21 -0.70 16.24 -0.84
N TRP A 22 0.58 15.87 -0.70
CA TRP A 22 1.47 16.23 0.41
C TRP A 22 0.94 16.08 1.86
N ASN A 23 1.54 15.14 2.59
CA ASN A 23 2.02 15.48 3.93
C ASN A 23 3.56 15.50 3.90
N THR A 24 4.09 16.03 2.80
CA THR A 24 5.34 16.78 2.87
C THR A 24 5.02 18.09 3.57
N PRO A 25 5.88 18.59 4.49
CA PRO A 25 5.70 19.91 5.07
C PRO A 25 5.42 20.91 3.95
N ALA A 26 4.59 21.92 4.22
CA ALA A 26 4.06 22.94 3.31
C ALA A 26 5.10 23.71 2.46
N ASN A 27 6.38 23.34 2.53
CA ASN A 27 7.50 23.95 1.83
C ASN A 27 7.77 23.39 0.42
N LEU A 28 7.07 22.34 -0.04
CA LEU A 28 7.33 21.71 -1.35
C LEU A 28 6.40 22.15 -2.49
N GLU A 29 5.38 22.96 -2.22
CA GLU A 29 4.49 23.53 -3.26
C GLU A 29 5.03 24.81 -3.88
N ASN A 30 5.74 25.62 -3.08
CA ASN A 30 6.57 26.70 -3.60
C ASN A 30 7.87 26.07 -4.11
N GLY A 31 8.46 26.59 -5.18
CA GLY A 31 9.72 26.07 -5.70
C GLY A 31 10.70 25.74 -4.58
N VAL A 32 11.36 24.57 -4.66
CA VAL A 32 12.43 24.22 -3.73
C VAL A 32 13.63 25.10 -4.10
N ASP A 33 13.55 26.36 -3.70
CA ASP A 33 14.55 27.39 -3.93
C ASP A 33 15.37 27.65 -2.65
N ASP A 34 15.01 27.04 -1.51
CA ASP A 34 15.75 27.13 -0.24
C ASP A 34 16.74 25.94 -0.07
N PRO A 35 18.06 26.20 -0.04
CA PRO A 35 19.10 25.19 0.22
C PRO A 35 18.88 24.36 1.50
N GLN A 36 18.21 24.90 2.52
CA GLN A 36 17.96 24.17 3.78
C GLN A 36 16.92 23.06 3.61
N ASP A 37 15.89 23.27 2.79
CA ASP A 37 14.86 22.26 2.53
C ASP A 37 15.39 21.15 1.60
N ILE A 38 16.31 21.48 0.69
CA ILE A 38 17.05 20.49 -0.12
C ILE A 38 17.94 19.62 0.79
N SER A 39 18.67 20.22 1.72
CA SER A 39 19.53 19.49 2.66
C SER A 39 18.72 18.51 3.51
N ARG A 40 17.56 18.93 4.04
CA ARG A 40 16.69 18.07 4.83
C ARG A 40 16.13 16.89 4.03
N LEU A 41 15.80 17.11 2.76
CA LEU A 41 15.37 16.06 1.83
C LEU A 41 16.48 15.02 1.62
N TYR A 42 17.71 15.46 1.37
CA TYR A 42 18.86 14.57 1.22
C TYR A 42 19.18 13.80 2.51
N ASP A 43 19.10 14.46 3.67
CA ASP A 43 19.29 13.80 4.97
C ASP A 43 18.24 12.71 5.21
N HIS A 44 16.97 12.98 4.89
CA HIS A 44 15.89 11.99 5.00
C HIS A 44 16.05 10.83 4.02
N LEU A 45 16.52 11.09 2.80
CA LEU A 45 16.82 10.04 1.81
C LEU A 45 18.01 9.18 2.26
N HIS A 46 19.06 9.80 2.80
CA HIS A 46 20.22 9.08 3.33
C HIS A 46 19.83 8.17 4.51
N GLU A 47 19.03 8.67 5.46
CA GLU A 47 18.50 7.86 6.56
C GLU A 47 17.62 6.69 6.05
N THR A 48 16.88 6.92 4.96
CA THR A 48 16.07 5.91 4.30
C THR A 48 16.93 4.81 3.66
N ASP A 49 18.01 5.18 2.96
CA ASP A 49 18.95 4.24 2.34
C ASP A 49 19.69 3.39 3.39
N VAL A 50 20.13 4.02 4.49
CA VAL A 50 20.75 3.31 5.62
C VAL A 50 19.77 2.30 6.23
N THR A 51 18.50 2.68 6.36
CA THR A 51 17.45 1.79 6.86
C THR A 51 17.24 0.59 5.94
N ILE A 52 17.17 0.82 4.62
CA ILE A 52 17.03 -0.27 3.64
C ILE A 52 18.23 -1.19 3.69
N PHE A 53 19.44 -0.65 3.67
CA PHE A 53 20.67 -1.44 3.69
C PHE A 53 20.71 -2.36 4.92
N LYS A 54 20.41 -1.81 6.10
CA LYS A 54 20.35 -2.59 7.34
C LYS A 54 19.29 -3.70 7.25
N LEU A 55 18.06 -3.35 6.90
CA LEU A 55 16.95 -4.30 6.86
C LEU A 55 17.13 -5.36 5.77
N GLN A 56 17.73 -5.03 4.64
CA GLN A 56 18.11 -6.02 3.63
C GLN A 56 19.20 -6.97 4.13
N GLY A 57 20.19 -6.44 4.86
CA GLY A 57 21.17 -7.24 5.59
C GLY A 57 20.49 -8.23 6.53
N ASP A 58 19.50 -7.77 7.29
CA ASP A 58 18.72 -8.60 8.22
C ASP A 58 17.85 -9.62 7.45
N VAL A 59 17.24 -9.26 6.32
CA VAL A 59 16.53 -10.21 5.46
C VAL A 59 17.46 -11.32 4.96
N VAL A 60 18.69 -10.99 4.56
CA VAL A 60 19.70 -11.99 4.17
C VAL A 60 20.08 -12.85 5.37
N GLY A 61 20.51 -12.21 6.47
CA GLY A 61 21.08 -12.89 7.64
C GLY A 61 20.06 -13.73 8.41
N MET A 62 18.82 -13.28 8.50
CA MET A 62 17.72 -13.95 9.20
C MET A 62 16.89 -14.85 8.29
N HIS A 63 17.36 -15.13 7.05
CA HIS A 63 16.67 -15.98 6.08
C HIS A 63 15.21 -15.54 5.83
N GLY A 64 14.97 -14.23 5.73
CA GLY A 64 13.65 -13.66 5.46
C GLY A 64 12.71 -13.50 6.66
N ARG A 65 13.14 -13.88 7.88
CA ARG A 65 12.34 -13.69 9.10
C ARG A 65 12.55 -12.29 9.67
N LEU A 66 11.66 -11.37 9.32
CA LEU A 66 11.57 -10.06 9.94
C LEU A 66 10.42 -10.03 10.96
N THR A 67 10.54 -9.15 11.95
CA THR A 67 9.44 -8.77 12.83
C THR A 67 8.40 -7.93 12.06
N VAL A 68 7.18 -7.83 12.60
CA VAL A 68 6.13 -7.00 11.99
C VAL A 68 6.58 -5.53 11.83
N GLN A 69 7.32 -5.01 12.82
CA GLN A 69 7.83 -3.65 12.78
C GLN A 69 8.87 -3.46 11.66
N GLU A 70 9.83 -4.39 11.54
CA GLU A 70 10.85 -4.35 10.49
C GLU A 70 10.26 -4.47 9.08
N HIS A 71 9.21 -5.28 8.90
CA HIS A 71 8.45 -5.31 7.65
C HIS A 71 7.85 -3.95 7.30
N CYS A 72 7.29 -3.26 8.29
CA CYS A 72 6.70 -1.95 8.11
C CYS A 72 7.73 -0.89 7.81
N ASP A 73 8.85 -0.89 8.52
CA ASP A 73 9.93 0.07 8.32
C ASP A 73 10.55 -0.10 6.93
N LEU A 74 10.74 -1.36 6.47
CA LEU A 74 11.18 -1.66 5.11
C LEU A 74 10.21 -1.09 4.07
N ALA A 75 8.92 -1.37 4.21
CA ALA A 75 7.89 -0.90 3.27
C ALA A 75 7.77 0.63 3.26
N VAL A 76 7.91 1.29 4.42
CA VAL A 76 7.89 2.75 4.54
C VAL A 76 9.12 3.36 3.87
N ALA A 77 10.30 2.76 4.07
CA ALA A 77 11.55 3.25 3.49
C ALA A 77 11.51 3.23 1.95
N TYR A 78 11.17 2.07 1.36
CA TYR A 78 11.04 1.96 -0.10
C TYR A 78 9.97 2.88 -0.68
N ARG A 79 8.84 3.07 0.01
CA ARG A 79 7.82 4.03 -0.41
C ARG A 79 8.37 5.45 -0.47
N ARG A 80 9.14 5.88 0.53
CA ARG A 80 9.68 7.24 0.59
C ARG A 80 10.56 7.53 -0.63
N ILE A 81 11.42 6.59 -1.02
CA ILE A 81 12.25 6.71 -2.22
C ILE A 81 11.39 6.85 -3.48
N LEU A 82 10.40 5.96 -3.67
CA LEU A 82 9.51 6.04 -4.83
C LEU A 82 8.72 7.37 -4.90
N LEU A 83 8.29 7.88 -3.75
CA LEU A 83 7.58 9.17 -3.68
C LEU A 83 8.53 10.36 -3.94
N SER A 84 9.79 10.28 -3.52
CA SER A 84 10.81 11.28 -3.86
C SER A 84 11.02 11.35 -5.37
N HIS A 85 11.22 10.19 -6.01
CA HIS A 85 11.37 10.13 -7.47
C HIS A 85 10.10 10.58 -8.20
N ARG A 86 8.90 10.32 -7.67
CA ARG A 86 7.67 10.89 -8.24
C ARG A 86 7.70 12.42 -8.19
N ALA A 87 8.14 13.03 -7.09
CA ALA A 87 8.25 14.47 -6.97
C ALA A 87 9.29 15.05 -7.95
N GLU A 88 10.44 14.40 -8.10
CA GLU A 88 11.45 14.74 -9.12
C GLU A 88 10.89 14.64 -10.54
N LEU A 89 10.15 13.58 -10.84
CA LEU A 89 9.52 13.37 -12.15
C LEU A 89 8.49 14.47 -12.45
N GLN A 90 7.69 14.87 -11.45
CA GLN A 90 6.74 15.99 -11.56
C GLN A 90 7.45 17.33 -11.77
N ALA A 91 8.56 17.58 -11.07
CA ALA A 91 9.37 18.78 -11.24
C ALA A 91 9.96 18.85 -12.65
N SER A 92 10.51 17.73 -13.13
CA SER A 92 11.07 17.62 -14.49
C SER A 92 10.01 17.84 -15.58
N ALA A 93 8.79 17.30 -15.40
CA ALA A 93 7.69 17.52 -16.34
C ALA A 93 7.21 18.98 -16.40
N ARG A 94 7.45 19.79 -15.34
CA ARG A 94 7.15 21.23 -15.30
C ARG A 94 8.27 22.09 -15.91
N GLY A 95 9.29 21.48 -16.52
CA GLY A 95 10.41 22.20 -17.13
C GLY A 95 11.45 22.71 -16.15
N ARG A 96 11.42 22.25 -14.88
CA ARG A 96 12.54 22.49 -13.96
C ARG A 96 13.65 21.50 -14.32
N GLU A 97 14.83 21.99 -14.67
CA GLU A 97 15.99 21.15 -14.98
C GLU A 97 16.41 20.38 -13.71
N GLY A 98 16.26 19.06 -13.75
CA GLY A 98 16.78 18.15 -12.74
C GLY A 98 18.09 17.51 -13.20
N VAL A 99 18.84 16.93 -12.27
CA VAL A 99 20.11 16.24 -12.53
C VAL A 99 19.94 15.00 -13.42
N CYS A 100 18.75 14.38 -13.41
CA CYS A 100 18.44 13.16 -14.15
C CYS A 100 17.33 13.39 -15.19
N SER A 101 17.41 12.69 -16.33
CA SER A 101 16.34 12.72 -17.33
C SER A 101 15.08 12.04 -16.80
N ARG A 102 13.88 12.43 -17.29
CA ARG A 102 12.62 11.77 -16.94
C ARG A 102 12.68 10.24 -17.09
N ALA A 103 13.30 9.77 -18.17
CA ALA A 103 13.50 8.34 -18.41
C ALA A 103 14.43 7.71 -17.36
N GLY A 104 15.50 8.41 -16.95
CA GLY A 104 16.39 7.97 -15.87
C GLY A 104 15.66 7.82 -14.54
N ILE A 105 14.83 8.81 -14.17
CA ILE A 105 14.01 8.77 -12.95
C ILE A 105 13.05 7.57 -12.98
N VAL A 106 12.31 7.38 -14.09
CA VAL A 106 11.37 6.26 -14.23
C VAL A 106 12.08 4.90 -14.16
N ASN A 107 13.27 4.77 -14.77
CA ASN A 107 14.07 3.55 -14.68
C ASN A 107 14.48 3.24 -13.24
N GLU A 108 14.91 4.26 -12.49
CA GLU A 108 15.29 4.10 -11.09
C GLU A 108 14.10 3.71 -10.21
N MET A 109 12.93 4.33 -10.45
CA MET A 109 11.68 3.93 -9.78
C MET A 109 11.34 2.45 -10.04
N HIS A 110 11.50 1.98 -11.29
CA HIS A 110 11.30 0.58 -11.62
C HIS A 110 12.32 -0.32 -10.93
N ARG A 111 13.60 0.08 -10.85
CA ARG A 111 14.66 -0.66 -10.15
C ARG A 111 14.32 -0.82 -8.66
N VAL A 112 14.05 0.28 -7.97
CA VAL A 112 13.72 0.31 -6.54
C VAL A 112 12.45 -0.48 -6.25
N CYS A 113 11.41 -0.35 -7.08
CA CYS A 113 10.18 -1.14 -6.91
C CYS A 113 10.44 -2.63 -7.14
N ALA A 114 11.21 -3.01 -8.17
CA ALA A 114 11.52 -4.41 -8.44
C ALA A 114 12.31 -5.02 -7.28
N GLU A 115 13.28 -4.30 -6.73
CA GLU A 115 14.08 -4.74 -5.58
C GLU A 115 13.22 -5.06 -4.35
N PHE A 116 12.26 -4.18 -4.01
CA PHE A 116 11.29 -4.43 -2.93
C PHE A 116 10.42 -5.66 -3.23
N LEU A 117 9.84 -5.72 -4.44
CA LEU A 117 8.94 -6.81 -4.82
C LEU A 117 9.65 -8.16 -4.82
N GLU A 118 10.88 -8.22 -5.31
CA GLU A 118 11.70 -9.43 -5.26
C GLU A 118 12.04 -9.83 -3.83
N THR A 119 12.33 -8.86 -2.96
CA THR A 119 12.57 -9.11 -1.53
C THR A 119 11.34 -9.75 -0.88
N VAL A 120 10.16 -9.20 -1.11
CA VAL A 120 8.91 -9.77 -0.58
C VAL A 120 8.62 -11.14 -1.17
N SER A 121 8.64 -11.30 -2.50
CA SER A 121 8.22 -12.54 -3.15
C SER A 121 9.22 -13.69 -3.03
N ARG A 122 10.53 -13.42 -3.05
CA ARG A 122 11.56 -14.47 -3.03
C ARG A 122 12.13 -14.77 -1.65
N ARG A 123 12.01 -13.85 -0.69
CA ARG A 123 12.66 -14.02 0.63
C ARG A 123 11.66 -14.09 1.77
N ILE A 124 10.70 -13.17 1.81
CA ILE A 124 9.74 -13.07 2.92
C ILE A 124 8.60 -14.08 2.72
N LEU A 125 7.92 -14.04 1.58
CA LEU A 125 6.75 -14.87 1.30
C LEU A 125 7.01 -16.39 1.47
N PRO A 126 8.16 -16.96 1.06
CA PRO A 126 8.42 -18.39 1.23
C PRO A 126 8.61 -18.84 2.70
N VAL A 127 8.94 -17.92 3.60
CA VAL A 127 9.13 -18.25 5.03
C VAL A 127 7.93 -17.91 5.91
N SER A 128 6.93 -17.20 5.35
CA SER A 128 5.64 -16.94 5.99
C SER A 128 4.88 -18.25 6.25
N LYS A 129 4.44 -18.45 7.50
CA LYS A 129 3.78 -19.69 7.94
C LYS A 129 2.31 -19.52 8.25
N THR A 130 1.90 -18.31 8.60
CA THR A 130 0.51 -18.03 8.98
C THR A 130 -0.28 -17.42 7.82
N GLY A 131 -1.59 -17.63 7.80
CA GLY A 131 -2.47 -16.98 6.84
C GLY A 131 -2.37 -15.45 6.89
N GLU A 132 -2.16 -14.88 8.08
CA GLU A 132 -1.94 -13.43 8.26
C GLU A 132 -0.70 -12.94 7.51
N GLU A 133 0.45 -13.59 7.71
CA GLU A 133 1.72 -13.23 7.08
C GLU A 133 1.65 -13.35 5.56
N ILE A 134 1.03 -14.43 5.05
CA ILE A 134 0.87 -14.64 3.61
C ILE A 134 -0.03 -13.55 3.00
N VAL A 135 -1.18 -13.27 3.62
CA VAL A 135 -2.09 -12.21 3.16
C VAL A 135 -1.41 -10.84 3.21
N TYR A 136 -0.65 -10.57 4.26
CA TYR A 136 0.11 -9.33 4.40
C TYR A 136 1.15 -9.18 3.29
N CYS A 137 1.93 -10.22 2.98
CA CYS A 137 2.91 -10.20 1.90
C CYS A 137 2.27 -9.88 0.53
N TRP A 138 1.16 -10.56 0.20
CA TRP A 138 0.44 -10.27 -1.05
C TRP A 138 -0.16 -8.87 -1.07
N THR A 139 -0.61 -8.36 0.08
CA THR A 139 -1.10 -6.98 0.20
C THR A 139 0.02 -5.97 -0.06
N MET A 140 1.23 -6.20 0.46
CA MET A 140 2.40 -5.35 0.17
C MET A 140 2.74 -5.35 -1.32
N VAL A 141 2.76 -6.52 -1.97
CA VAL A 141 2.97 -6.62 -3.42
C VAL A 141 1.92 -5.80 -4.18
N ALA A 142 0.65 -5.93 -3.79
CA ALA A 142 -0.43 -5.21 -4.42
C ALA A 142 -0.31 -3.69 -4.25
N ASP A 143 0.02 -3.22 -3.04
CA ASP A 143 0.15 -1.80 -2.72
C ASP A 143 1.37 -1.14 -3.37
N PHE A 144 2.48 -1.86 -3.53
CA PHE A 144 3.64 -1.34 -4.27
C PHE A 144 3.39 -1.22 -5.77
N HIS A 145 2.71 -2.20 -6.38
CA HIS A 145 2.25 -2.03 -7.75
C HIS A 145 1.22 -0.89 -7.88
N ARG A 146 0.31 -0.72 -6.91
CA ARG A 146 -0.63 0.42 -6.89
C ARG A 146 0.08 1.76 -6.77
N LEU A 147 1.14 1.84 -5.96
CA LEU A 147 1.97 3.02 -5.81
C LEU A 147 2.68 3.36 -7.12
N MET A 148 3.31 2.39 -7.77
CA MET A 148 3.93 2.59 -9.08
C MET A 148 2.93 3.05 -10.14
N TRP A 149 1.75 2.44 -10.20
CA TRP A 149 0.68 2.93 -11.07
C TRP A 149 0.36 4.39 -10.78
N SER A 150 0.17 4.76 -9.51
CA SER A 150 -0.13 6.14 -9.14
C SER A 150 0.99 7.12 -9.46
N CYS A 151 2.25 6.68 -9.45
CA CYS A 151 3.38 7.52 -9.80
C CYS A 151 3.48 7.76 -11.31
N LEU A 152 3.03 6.80 -12.13
CA LEU A 152 3.24 6.81 -13.57
C LEU A 152 2.01 7.24 -14.38
N ILE A 153 0.80 7.15 -13.81
CA ILE A 153 -0.46 7.36 -14.56
C ILE A 153 -0.60 8.79 -15.13
N ASP A 154 0.00 9.77 -14.47
CA ASP A 154 -0.05 11.18 -14.88
C ASP A 154 0.91 11.50 -16.05
N PHE A 155 1.73 10.52 -16.48
CA PHE A 155 2.79 10.68 -17.48
C PHE A 155 2.48 9.86 -18.74
N PRO A 156 2.10 10.50 -19.86
CA PRO A 156 1.69 9.79 -21.07
C PRO A 156 2.73 8.79 -21.59
N GLU A 157 4.03 9.14 -21.51
CA GLU A 157 5.15 8.28 -21.90
C GLU A 157 5.23 6.99 -21.08
N SER A 158 4.67 6.98 -19.87
CA SER A 158 4.71 5.85 -18.93
C SER A 158 3.37 5.10 -18.83
N SER A 159 2.38 5.47 -19.65
CA SER A 159 1.02 4.89 -19.62
C SER A 159 1.01 3.36 -19.78
N GLY A 160 1.90 2.81 -20.62
CA GLY A 160 2.08 1.37 -20.79
C GLY A 160 2.55 0.68 -19.50
N HIS A 161 3.56 1.25 -18.83
CA HIS A 161 4.04 0.76 -17.54
C HIS A 161 2.98 0.88 -16.45
N ALA A 162 2.29 2.02 -16.38
CA ALA A 162 1.18 2.22 -15.44
C ALA A 162 0.13 1.10 -15.58
N LYS A 163 -0.32 0.81 -16.81
CA LYS A 163 -1.28 -0.28 -17.07
C LYS A 163 -0.77 -1.65 -16.61
N THR A 164 0.51 -1.95 -16.82
CA THR A 164 1.13 -3.19 -16.33
C THR A 164 1.09 -3.27 -14.80
N HIS A 165 1.44 -2.18 -14.10
CA HIS A 165 1.36 -2.12 -12.64
C HIS A 165 -0.08 -2.20 -12.11
N ALA A 166 -1.06 -1.60 -12.78
CA ALA A 166 -2.48 -1.74 -12.42
C ALA A 166 -2.93 -3.21 -12.48
N ASN A 167 -2.58 -3.93 -13.56
CA ASN A 167 -2.92 -5.34 -13.72
C ASN A 167 -2.23 -6.23 -12.68
N ALA A 168 -0.94 -5.99 -12.41
CA ALA A 168 -0.19 -6.72 -11.39
C ALA A 168 -0.76 -6.48 -9.99
N SER A 169 -1.10 -5.23 -9.66
CA SER A 169 -1.76 -4.86 -8.40
C SER A 169 -3.12 -5.56 -8.25
N HIS A 170 -3.93 -5.59 -9.32
CA HIS A 170 -5.22 -6.29 -9.31
C HIS A 170 -5.04 -7.79 -9.03
N ASN A 171 -4.09 -8.44 -9.69
CA ASN A 171 -3.83 -9.86 -9.49
C ASN A 171 -3.35 -10.15 -8.05
N ALA A 172 -2.43 -9.33 -7.53
CA ALA A 172 -1.96 -9.47 -6.15
C ALA A 172 -3.07 -9.26 -5.12
N TYR A 173 -3.94 -8.25 -5.30
CA TYR A 173 -5.10 -8.05 -4.43
C TYR A 173 -6.10 -9.20 -4.49
N LYS A 174 -6.35 -9.76 -5.68
CA LYS A 174 -7.19 -10.96 -5.82
C LYS A 174 -6.60 -12.14 -5.06
N THR A 175 -5.30 -12.38 -5.17
CA THR A 175 -4.60 -13.44 -4.44
C THR A 175 -4.65 -13.22 -2.93
N ALA A 176 -4.35 -11.99 -2.47
CA ALA A 176 -4.41 -11.63 -1.05
C ALA A 176 -5.81 -11.85 -0.47
N HIS A 177 -6.85 -11.40 -1.17
CA HIS A 177 -8.23 -11.56 -0.74
C HIS A 177 -8.67 -13.03 -0.75
N ALA A 178 -8.30 -13.81 -1.78
CA ALA A 178 -8.61 -15.24 -1.84
C ALA A 178 -7.95 -16.01 -0.68
N GLN A 179 -6.68 -15.71 -0.37
CA GLN A 179 -5.98 -16.31 0.77
C GLN A 179 -6.64 -15.91 2.09
N ALA A 180 -7.06 -14.65 2.23
CA ALA A 180 -7.75 -14.19 3.44
C ALA A 180 -9.10 -14.88 3.65
N VAL A 181 -9.87 -15.08 2.58
CA VAL A 181 -11.14 -15.82 2.65
C VAL A 181 -10.92 -17.28 3.03
N LYS A 182 -9.84 -17.88 2.53
CA LYS A 182 -9.49 -19.28 2.79
C LYS A 182 -9.00 -19.52 4.21
N ASP A 183 -8.10 -18.69 4.71
CA ASP A 183 -7.35 -18.98 5.94
C ASP A 183 -7.85 -18.20 7.17
N LEU A 184 -8.64 -17.14 6.98
CA LEU A 184 -9.05 -16.23 8.05
C LEU A 184 -10.59 -16.15 8.14
N TYR A 185 -11.11 -16.14 9.36
CA TYR A 185 -12.55 -16.02 9.59
C TYR A 185 -13.09 -14.63 9.22
N PRO A 186 -14.39 -14.45 8.89
CA PRO A 186 -14.95 -13.19 8.40
C PRO A 186 -14.73 -11.96 9.29
N MET A 187 -14.73 -12.13 10.61
CA MET A 187 -14.44 -11.07 11.59
C MET A 187 -12.94 -10.86 11.86
N HIS A 188 -12.04 -11.52 11.12
CA HIS A 188 -10.61 -11.38 11.33
C HIS A 188 -10.12 -10.02 10.81
N PRO A 189 -9.35 -9.24 11.59
CA PRO A 189 -9.02 -7.85 11.23
C PRO A 189 -8.16 -7.74 9.96
N VAL A 190 -7.24 -8.68 9.72
CA VAL A 190 -6.46 -8.75 8.46
C VAL A 190 -7.35 -9.00 7.24
N ARG A 191 -8.38 -9.87 7.34
CA ARG A 191 -9.32 -10.15 6.25
C ARG A 191 -10.16 -8.92 5.91
N LEU A 192 -10.67 -8.24 6.94
CA LEU A 192 -11.43 -7.01 6.78
C LEU A 192 -10.57 -5.90 6.15
N SER A 193 -9.32 -5.76 6.59
CA SER A 193 -8.38 -4.76 6.09
C SER A 193 -7.99 -4.99 4.62
N VAL A 194 -7.75 -6.24 4.20
CA VAL A 194 -7.48 -6.53 2.78
C VAL A 194 -8.71 -6.31 1.89
N SER A 195 -9.92 -6.63 2.36
CA SER A 195 -11.16 -6.31 1.65
C SER A 195 -11.35 -4.80 1.46
N TYR A 196 -11.12 -4.02 2.52
CA TYR A 196 -11.14 -2.55 2.46
C TYR A 196 -10.14 -2.03 1.43
N SER A 197 -8.92 -2.56 1.47
CA SER A 197 -7.83 -2.23 0.55
C SER A 197 -8.19 -2.52 -0.91
N PHE A 198 -8.73 -3.70 -1.17
CA PHE A 198 -9.11 -4.13 -2.51
C PHE A 198 -10.30 -3.34 -3.05
N ALA A 199 -11.27 -2.99 -2.19
CA ALA A 199 -12.37 -2.12 -2.57
C ALA A 199 -11.88 -0.71 -2.94
N ALA A 200 -10.95 -0.14 -2.18
CA ALA A 200 -10.33 1.15 -2.52
C ALA A 200 -9.59 1.07 -3.87
N PHE A 201 -8.84 -0.01 -4.13
CA PHE A 201 -8.21 -0.26 -5.43
C PHE A 201 -9.23 -0.33 -6.58
N ALA A 202 -10.34 -1.04 -6.40
CA ALA A 202 -11.37 -1.16 -7.45
C ALA A 202 -11.97 0.19 -7.82
N ARG A 203 -12.18 1.08 -6.83
CA ARG A 203 -12.62 2.46 -7.06
C ARG A 203 -11.52 3.28 -7.74
N ASP A 204 -10.32 3.27 -7.18
CA ASP A 204 -9.27 4.23 -7.52
C ASP A 204 -8.51 3.88 -8.81
N VAL A 205 -8.30 2.60 -9.09
CA VAL A 205 -7.44 2.15 -10.21
C VAL A 205 -8.29 1.58 -11.34
N LEU A 206 -9.33 0.82 -11.02
CA LEU A 206 -10.22 0.26 -12.04
C LEU A 206 -11.38 1.21 -12.40
N ASN A 207 -11.47 2.37 -11.75
CA ASN A 207 -12.56 3.34 -11.90
C ASN A 207 -13.95 2.67 -11.77
N SER A 208 -14.07 1.67 -10.90
CA SER A 208 -15.28 0.84 -10.77
C SER A 208 -15.82 0.91 -9.36
N SER A 209 -16.65 1.93 -9.12
CA SER A 209 -17.37 2.10 -7.86
C SER A 209 -18.35 0.96 -7.58
N THR A 210 -19.00 0.41 -8.62
CA THR A 210 -19.88 -0.75 -8.49
C THR A 210 -19.15 -1.96 -7.91
N LYS A 211 -17.96 -2.29 -8.43
CA LYS A 211 -17.14 -3.39 -7.92
C LYS A 211 -16.66 -3.12 -6.50
N SER A 212 -16.28 -1.88 -6.20
CA SER A 212 -15.93 -1.44 -4.85
C SER A 212 -17.08 -1.68 -3.86
N CYS A 213 -18.29 -1.23 -4.19
CA CYS A 213 -19.50 -1.45 -3.40
C CYS A 213 -19.78 -2.94 -3.16
N GLN A 214 -19.68 -3.77 -4.21
CA GLN A 214 -19.91 -5.22 -4.09
C GLN A 214 -18.94 -5.89 -3.12
N ILE A 215 -17.64 -5.56 -3.20
CA ILE A 215 -16.61 -6.10 -2.29
C ILE A 215 -16.94 -5.72 -0.84
N ILE A 216 -17.28 -4.45 -0.61
CA ILE A 216 -17.57 -3.94 0.74
C ILE A 216 -18.86 -4.55 1.31
N GLN A 217 -19.94 -4.56 0.52
CA GLN A 217 -21.23 -5.11 0.94
C GLN A 217 -21.08 -6.57 1.34
N ARG A 218 -20.50 -7.38 0.46
CA ARG A 218 -20.24 -8.79 0.73
C ARG A 218 -19.40 -9.00 2.00
N THR A 219 -18.35 -8.20 2.18
CA THR A 219 -17.49 -8.31 3.38
C THR A 219 -18.27 -7.98 4.66
N ILE A 220 -19.15 -6.96 4.64
CA ILE A 220 -19.98 -6.57 5.79
C ILE A 220 -21.04 -7.64 6.08
N GLU A 221 -21.69 -8.19 5.06
CA GLU A 221 -22.67 -9.27 5.17
C GLU A 221 -22.03 -10.53 5.77
N GLU A 222 -20.91 -10.99 5.22
CA GLU A 222 -20.17 -12.14 5.75
C GLU A 222 -19.75 -11.94 7.22
N ALA A 223 -19.34 -10.72 7.59
CA ALA A 223 -18.99 -10.38 8.97
C ALA A 223 -20.22 -10.37 9.91
N ALA A 224 -21.36 -9.88 9.43
CA ALA A 224 -22.62 -9.86 10.19
C ALA A 224 -23.17 -11.26 10.42
N ASP A 225 -23.18 -12.11 9.38
CA ASP A 225 -23.60 -13.51 9.46
C ASP A 225 -22.72 -14.28 10.44
N TYR A 226 -21.39 -14.09 10.37
CA TYR A 226 -20.45 -14.72 11.28
C TYR A 226 -20.66 -14.28 12.74
N THR A 227 -20.91 -12.98 12.97
CA THR A 227 -21.20 -12.44 14.30
C THR A 227 -22.51 -13.01 14.86
N THR A 228 -23.53 -13.15 14.02
CA THR A 228 -24.84 -13.71 14.41
C THR A 228 -24.72 -15.19 14.79
N ALA A 229 -23.89 -15.95 14.06
CA ALA A 229 -23.61 -17.35 14.36
C ALA A 229 -22.73 -17.53 15.62
N HIS A 230 -21.93 -16.53 15.99
CA HIS A 230 -20.98 -16.59 17.12
C HIS A 230 -21.18 -15.41 18.10
N PRO A 231 -22.35 -15.30 18.76
CA PRO A 231 -22.72 -14.11 19.54
C PRO A 231 -21.93 -13.96 20.86
N HIS A 232 -21.32 -15.04 21.36
CA HIS A 232 -20.53 -15.03 22.59
C HIS A 232 -19.02 -14.85 22.35
N ASP A 233 -18.58 -14.85 21.10
CA ASP A 233 -17.18 -14.68 20.75
C ASP A 233 -16.75 -13.23 20.98
N LYS A 234 -15.63 -13.06 21.68
CA LYS A 234 -14.99 -11.74 21.82
C LYS A 234 -14.08 -11.50 20.62
N PHE A 235 -14.56 -10.73 19.65
CA PHE A 235 -13.71 -10.29 18.53
C PHE A 235 -12.75 -9.18 18.95
N PRO A 236 -11.54 -9.11 18.34
CA PRO A 236 -10.61 -8.02 18.58
C PRO A 236 -11.25 -6.63 18.36
N PRO A 237 -10.90 -5.60 19.15
CA PRO A 237 -11.36 -4.23 18.92
C PRO A 237 -11.05 -3.72 17.51
N GLU A 238 -9.92 -4.16 16.93
CA GLU A 238 -9.50 -3.84 15.57
C GLU A 238 -10.50 -4.31 14.52
N SER A 239 -11.11 -5.50 14.69
CA SER A 239 -12.10 -6.02 13.76
C SER A 239 -13.29 -5.08 13.64
N HIS A 240 -13.81 -4.59 14.77
CA HIS A 240 -14.92 -3.66 14.79
C HIS A 240 -14.56 -2.32 14.14
N LYS A 241 -13.33 -1.83 14.36
CA LYS A 241 -12.83 -0.61 13.70
C LYS A 241 -12.77 -0.78 12.18
N GLU A 242 -12.30 -1.92 11.68
CA GLU A 242 -12.25 -2.19 10.23
C GLU A 242 -13.66 -2.31 9.61
N VAL A 243 -14.61 -2.96 10.31
CA VAL A 243 -16.02 -2.98 9.87
C VAL A 243 -16.61 -1.57 9.80
N GLN A 244 -16.31 -0.70 10.78
CA GLN A 244 -16.75 0.70 10.75
C GLN A 244 -16.14 1.47 9.57
N LYS A 245 -14.87 1.24 9.25
CA LYS A 245 -14.22 1.85 8.07
C LYS A 245 -14.89 1.40 6.77
N LEU A 246 -15.20 0.11 6.63
CA LEU A 246 -15.92 -0.45 5.50
C LEU A 246 -17.31 0.20 5.35
N ARG A 247 -18.08 0.34 6.44
CA ARG A 247 -19.38 1.01 6.44
C ARG A 247 -19.28 2.46 5.98
N LYS A 248 -18.34 3.23 6.54
CA LYS A 248 -18.08 4.63 6.14
C LYS A 248 -17.71 4.74 4.65
N GLN A 249 -16.87 3.83 4.15
CA GLN A 249 -16.52 3.81 2.74
C GLN A 249 -17.73 3.50 1.85
N LEU A 250 -18.59 2.56 2.26
CA LEU A 250 -19.81 2.23 1.52
C LEU A 250 -20.79 3.40 1.46
N GLU A 251 -20.98 4.10 2.57
CA GLU A 251 -21.82 5.30 2.66
C GLU A 251 -21.30 6.40 1.73
N SER A 252 -19.99 6.68 1.77
CA SER A 252 -19.34 7.66 0.88
C SER A 252 -19.50 7.31 -0.61
N LEU A 253 -19.45 6.02 -0.96
CA LEU A 253 -19.67 5.58 -2.34
C LEU A 253 -21.12 5.77 -2.77
N ARG A 254 -22.08 5.44 -1.91
CA ARG A 254 -23.51 5.61 -2.18
C ARG A 254 -23.89 7.08 -2.31
N SER A 255 -23.37 7.95 -1.45
CA SER A 255 -23.63 9.39 -1.55
C SER A 255 -23.06 9.99 -2.84
N ALA A 256 -21.88 9.55 -3.28
CA ALA A 256 -21.29 10.01 -4.54
C ALA A 256 -22.08 9.59 -5.79
N HIS A 257 -22.91 8.54 -5.71
CA HIS A 257 -23.80 8.11 -6.81
C HIS A 257 -25.18 8.78 -6.75
N ALA A 258 -25.50 9.43 -5.63
CA ALA A 258 -26.78 10.11 -5.41
C ALA A 258 -26.72 11.62 -5.74
N SER A 259 -25.54 12.17 -6.03
CA SER A 259 -25.38 13.53 -6.53
C SER A 259 -25.59 13.55 -8.06
N PRO A 260 -26.52 14.37 -8.57
CA PRO A 260 -26.88 14.43 -9.99
C PRO A 260 -25.77 15.02 -10.88
#